data_AF-A0A923SLE6-F1
#
_entry.id   AF-A0A923SLE6-F1
#
_cell.length_a   1.000
_cell.length_b   1.000
_cell.length_c   1.000
_cell.angle_alpha   90.00
_cell.angle_beta   90.00
_cell.angle_gamma   90.00
#
_symmetry.space_group_name_H-M   'P 1'
#
loop_
_entity.id
_entity.type
_entity.pdbx_description
1 polymer ?
#
loop_
_entity_poly.entity_id
_entity_poly.type
_entity_poly.pdbx_seq_one_letter_code
_entity_poly.pdbx_strand_id
1 'polypeptide(L)' 'MSRIMMAILSAVIAVTMLWIGIGIGAASDDDAPAEYADGDTYWVEIYEDTGDVVIHTRQEFVTDVGDDILVKGETE' A
#
# COMPACT_ATOMS: atom_id res chain seq x y z
N MET A 1 17.02 40.37 15.58
CA MET A 1 16.49 39.09 16.08
C MET A 1 17.45 38.58 17.15
N SER A 2 16.99 38.32 18.39
CA SER A 2 17.87 37.85 19.47
C SER A 2 18.48 36.49 19.11
N ARG A 3 19.75 36.25 19.45
CA ARG A 3 20.46 34.97 19.22
C ARG A 3 19.67 33.78 19.78
N ILE A 4 18.95 34.00 20.88
CA ILE A 4 18.08 33.01 21.51
C ILE A 4 16.89 32.65 20.60
N MET A 5 16.31 33.65 19.93
CA MET A 5 15.17 33.46 19.04
C MET A 5 15.57 32.69 17.77
N MET A 6 16.79 32.90 17.26
CA MET A 6 17.34 32.10 16.16
C MET A 6 17.61 30.64 16.57
N ALA A 7 18.11 30.42 17.79
CA ALA A 7 18.36 29.07 18.30
C ALA A 7 17.05 28.28 18.47
N ILE A 8 16.00 28.93 18.99
CA ILE A 8 14.67 28.32 19.14
C ILE A 8 14.08 27.96 17.78
N LEU A 9 14.16 28.87 16.80
CA LEU A 9 13.62 28.62 15.46
C LEU A 9 14.30 27.43 14.78
N SER A 10 15.64 27.32 14.90
CA SER A 10 16.40 26.19 14.37
C SER A 10 16.01 24.87 15.03
N ALA A 11 15.83 24.86 16.35
CA ALA A 11 15.41 23.68 17.09
C ALA A 11 14.00 23.21 16.68
N VAL A 12 13.07 24.15 16.47
CA VAL A 12 11.71 23.83 16.01
C VAL A 12 11.75 23.19 14.62
N ILE A 13 12.51 23.75 13.69
CA ILE A 13 12.63 23.20 12.33
C ILE A 13 13.23 21.78 12.37
N ALA A 14 14.29 21.56 13.15
CA ALA A 14 14.91 20.24 13.29
C ALA A 14 13.94 19.19 13.85
N VAL A 15 13.14 19.55 14.86
CA VAL A 15 12.12 18.66 15.45
C VAL A 15 11.01 18.36 14.44
N THR A 16 10.55 19.34 13.66
CA THR A 16 9.53 19.11 12.63
C THR A 16 10.02 18.20 11.50
N MET A 17 11.27 18.36 11.04
CA MET A 17 11.85 17.49 10.02
C MET A 17 12.05 16.05 10.54
N LEU A 18 12.44 15.91 11.81
CA LEU A 18 12.55 14.60 12.46
C LEU A 18 11.19 13.87 12.53
N TRP A 19 10.12 14.61 12.85
CA TRP A 19 8.77 14.04 12.93
C TRP A 19 8.24 13.61 11.56
N ILE A 20 8.52 14.39 10.51
CA ILE A 20 8.17 14.03 9.12
C ILE A 20 8.95 12.79 8.67
N GLY A 21 10.26 12.69 8.99
CA GLY A 21 11.07 11.52 8.63
C GLY A 21 10.64 10.23 9.31
N ILE A 22 10.24 10.30 10.59
CA ILE A 22 9.71 9.15 11.34
C ILE A 22 8.29 8.80 10.86
N GLY A 23 7.44 9.78 10.60
CA GLY A 23 6.06 9.57 10.13
C GLY A 23 5.98 8.95 8.73
N ILE A 24 6.88 9.31 7.82
CA ILE A 24 6.95 8.70 6.48
C ILE A 24 7.58 7.30 6.57
N GLY A 25 8.61 7.10 7.41
CA GLY A 25 9.23 5.79 7.61
C GLY A 25 8.28 4.75 8.23
N ALA A 26 7.46 5.17 9.20
CA ALA A 26 6.46 4.30 9.82
C ALA A 26 5.25 4.01 8.91
N ALA A 27 4.90 4.93 8.00
CA ALA A 27 3.86 4.70 7.00
C ALA A 27 4.31 3.81 5.82
N SER A 28 5.61 3.55 5.70
CA SER A 28 6.18 2.62 4.71
C SER A 28 6.47 1.22 5.23
N ASP A 29 6.17 0.94 6.50
CA ASP A 29 6.37 -0.37 7.14
C ASP A 29 5.06 -1.15 7.37
N ASP A 30 3.91 -0.57 7.05
CA ASP A 30 2.62 -1.27 7.00
C ASP A 30 2.22 -1.48 5.53
N ASP A 31 1.81 -2.71 5.20
CA ASP A 31 1.40 -3.22 3.88
C ASP A 31 2.50 -3.63 2.88
N ALA A 32 3.50 -4.37 3.36
CA ALA A 32 4.00 -5.48 2.55
C ALA A 32 3.26 -6.76 2.99
N PRO A 33 2.27 -7.25 2.23
CA PRO A 33 1.70 -8.58 2.49
C PRO A 33 2.83 -9.61 2.52
N ALA A 34 2.90 -10.32 3.64
CA ALA A 34 3.80 -11.43 3.83
C ALA A 34 3.57 -12.48 2.73
N GLU A 35 4.66 -12.90 2.09
CA GLU A 35 4.73 -14.02 1.14
C GLU A 35 3.78 -13.92 -0.07
N TYR A 36 4.23 -13.23 -1.12
CA TYR A 36 3.76 -13.56 -2.47
C TYR A 36 4.35 -14.90 -2.89
N ALA A 37 3.59 -15.95 -2.59
CA ALA A 37 3.88 -17.33 -2.92
C ALA A 37 4.01 -17.52 -4.44
N ASP A 38 5.23 -17.86 -4.84
CA ASP A 38 5.64 -18.74 -5.93
C ASP A 38 4.58 -19.05 -7.03
N GLY A 39 4.86 -18.55 -8.23
CA GLY A 39 4.61 -19.23 -9.52
C GLY A 39 3.18 -19.48 -10.04
N ASP A 40 2.22 -19.89 -9.21
CA ASP A 40 0.94 -20.48 -9.66
C ASP A 40 -0.26 -20.16 -8.75
N THR A 41 -0.11 -19.24 -7.80
CA THR A 41 -1.18 -18.92 -6.85
C THR A 41 -2.24 -18.04 -7.53
N TYR A 42 -3.53 -18.30 -7.30
CA TYR A 42 -4.63 -17.39 -7.66
C TYR A 42 -5.01 -16.60 -6.41
N TRP A 43 -5.07 -15.27 -6.48
CA TRP A 43 -5.40 -14.45 -5.30
C TRP A 43 -6.15 -13.17 -5.66
N VAL A 44 -6.70 -12.50 -4.65
CA VAL A 44 -7.46 -11.26 -4.77
C VAL A 44 -6.81 -10.20 -3.90
N GLU A 45 -6.62 -9.01 -4.47
CA GLU A 45 -6.08 -7.83 -3.81
C GLU A 45 -7.16 -6.74 -3.75
N ILE A 46 -7.32 -6.10 -2.59
CA ILE A 46 -8.33 -5.06 -2.37
C ILE A 46 -7.56 -3.79 -1.94
N TYR A 47 -7.65 -2.75 -2.76
CA TYR A 47 -7.06 -1.45 -2.45
C TYR A 47 -8.04 -0.64 -1.60
N GLU A 48 -7.80 -0.56 -0.30
CA GLU A 48 -8.72 0.11 0.64
C GLU A 48 -8.90 1.61 0.34
N ASP A 49 -7.87 2.26 -0.20
CA ASP A 49 -7.87 3.70 -0.51
C ASP A 49 -8.79 4.07 -1.69
N THR A 50 -8.91 3.17 -2.68
CA THR A 50 -9.71 3.41 -3.91
C THR A 50 -10.98 2.57 -3.96
N GLY A 51 -11.04 1.49 -3.18
CA GLY A 51 -12.08 0.47 -3.26
C GLY A 51 -11.92 -0.46 -4.46
N ASP A 52 -10.77 -0.43 -5.16
CA ASP A 52 -10.52 -1.27 -6.32
C ASP A 52 -10.23 -2.72 -5.88
N VAL A 53 -10.76 -3.69 -6.64
CA VAL A 53 -10.51 -5.11 -6.43
C VAL A 53 -9.80 -5.68 -7.64
N VAL A 54 -8.60 -6.23 -7.44
CA VAL A 54 -7.81 -6.88 -8.49
C VAL A 54 -7.77 -8.38 -8.24
N ILE A 55 -8.26 -9.14 -9.20
CA ILE A 55 -8.22 -10.60 -9.17
C ILE A 55 -7.04 -11.06 -10.02
N HIS A 56 -6.03 -11.63 -9.37
CA HIS A 56 -4.84 -12.17 -10.03
C HIS A 56 -5.14 -13.60 -10.49
N THR A 57 -5.36 -13.75 -11.80
CA THR A 57 -5.70 -15.03 -12.43
C THR A 57 -5.23 -15.07 -13.89
N ARG A 58 -5.28 -16.25 -14.52
CA ARG A 58 -4.99 -16.39 -15.96
C ARG A 58 -6.22 -16.01 -16.77
N GLN A 59 -6.00 -15.35 -17.91
CA GLN A 59 -7.07 -14.89 -18.81
C GLN A 59 -8.01 -16.02 -19.27
N GLU A 60 -7.52 -17.25 -19.35
CA GLU A 60 -8.29 -18.44 -19.72
C GLU A 60 -9.40 -18.80 -18.72
N PHE A 61 -9.29 -18.32 -17.47
CA PHE A 61 -10.29 -18.54 -16.43
C PHE A 61 -11.29 -17.40 -16.27
N VAL A 62 -11.12 -16.32 -17.03
CA VAL A 62 -11.99 -15.14 -16.98
C VAL A 62 -13.07 -15.26 -18.05
N THR A 63 -14.32 -15.20 -17.62
CA THR A 63 -15.49 -15.19 -18.50
C THR A 63 -16.30 -13.93 -18.25
N ASP A 64 -16.50 -13.15 -19.30
CA ASP A 64 -17.47 -12.05 -19.31
C ASP A 64 -18.89 -12.63 -19.33
N VAL A 65 -19.70 -12.23 -18.36
CA VAL A 65 -21.11 -12.63 -18.22
C VAL A 65 -22.03 -11.40 -18.19
N GLY A 66 -21.69 -10.36 -18.96
CA GLY A 66 -22.47 -9.13 -19.10
C GLY A 66 -22.08 -8.10 -18.06
N ASP A 67 -22.92 -7.91 -17.05
CA ASP A 67 -22.65 -6.96 -15.97
C ASP A 67 -21.66 -7.52 -14.93
N ASP A 68 -21.33 -8.82 -15.04
CA ASP A 68 -20.49 -9.55 -14.09
C ASP A 68 -19.24 -10.13 -14.79
N ILE A 69 -18.20 -10.39 -13.98
CA ILE A 69 -17.01 -11.14 -14.40
C ILE A 69 -16.94 -12.43 -13.58
N LEU A 70 -16.97 -13.58 -14.25
CA LEU A 70 -16.81 -14.88 -13.63
C LEU A 70 -15.37 -15.35 -13.75
N VAL A 71 -14.73 -15.63 -12.61
CA VAL A 71 -13.39 -16.21 -12.53
C VAL A 71 -13.49 -17.65 -12.04
N LYS A 72 -13.08 -18.60 -12.87
CA LYS A 72 -13.11 -20.03 -12.52
C LYS A 72 -11.90 -20.38 -11.66
N GLY A 73 -12.15 -20.73 -10.40
CA GLY A 73 -11.12 -21.34 -9.56
C GLY A 73 -10.82 -22.77 -10.00
N GLU A 74 -9.57 -23.20 -9.86
CA GLU A 74 -9.24 -24.62 -9.96
C GLU A 74 -9.74 -25.31 -8.68
N THR A 75 -10.64 -26.29 -8.85
CA THR A 75 -11.07 -27.16 -7.75
C THR A 75 -10.28 -28.46 -7.89
N GLU A 76 -9.52 -28.85 -6.86
CA GLU A 76 -8.91 -30.19 -6.76
C GLU A 76 -9.97 -31.31 -6.69
#